data_AF-A0A417QSC7-F1
#
_entry.id   AF-A0A417QSC7-F1
#
_cell.length_a   1.000
_cell.length_b   1.000
_cell.length_c   1.000
_cell.angle_alpha   90.00
_cell.angle_beta   90.00
_cell.angle_gamma   90.00
#
_symmetry.space_group_name_H-M   'P 1'
#
loop_
_entity.id
_entity.type
_entity.pdbx_description
1 polymer ?
#
loop_
_entity_poly.entity_id
_entity_poly.type
_entity_poly.pdbx_seq_one_letter_code
_entity_poly.pdbx_strand_id
1 'polypeptide(L)'
;MDNPFEFHEEDGIIACVGNNGGTTDEDIRNGFKRTVELLTESLKNGQEVEDLLVYPIVYNARHSIELSLKIVIKMLWEIEKKKGIGCSNEVLTERKKKLHTHNIEELYKMAYDYENIDKRIPSYFENIEDIISFYYFDEEGDAFKYELNKEEQPHMINNKISHISIELLEREFKEVMRKFDELIYFLDKCIAEYSLGTCTKSLSRSDIQDISKRLPDYEEWKTKKFKEIKNQIKQEYHLGSKEFSDAVNLIKKNRLFSTNIGCERIFGTITENELKEYASLVKYYWEKDKVRENLVMEWDNLVEIQQNARVLREYLSRISIETLSTLLCFYDMGNGGLPVEKLESTYEYIVNSSFDEIYMIRKLKQKNVCSRIIDGMRWCGQVTYEKQLQTALKEEGVDL
;
A
#
# COMPACT_ATOMS: atom_id res chain seq x y z
N MET A 1 36.79 -2.90 -32.07
CA MET A 1 35.47 -2.28 -31.86
C MET A 1 35.09 -2.65 -30.45
N ASP A 2 34.76 -1.65 -29.65
CA ASP A 2 34.35 -1.88 -28.27
C ASP A 2 32.90 -2.38 -28.26
N ASN A 3 32.60 -3.30 -27.34
CA ASN A 3 31.29 -3.95 -27.26
C ASN A 3 30.33 -3.10 -26.40
N PRO A 4 29.24 -2.53 -26.94
CA PRO A 4 28.34 -1.65 -26.17
C PRO A 4 27.57 -2.37 -25.04
N PHE A 5 27.65 -3.70 -24.95
CA PHE A 5 27.08 -4.49 -23.86
C PHE A 5 28.08 -4.78 -22.72
N GLU A 6 29.27 -4.18 -22.77
CA GLU A 6 30.27 -4.17 -21.71
C GLU A 6 30.34 -2.80 -21.04
N PHE A 7 30.87 -2.74 -19.82
CA PHE A 7 31.03 -1.47 -19.10
C PHE A 7 32.20 -0.68 -19.66
N HIS A 8 31.96 0.59 -20.00
CA HIS A 8 32.95 1.53 -20.52
C HIS A 8 33.11 2.69 -19.54
N GLU A 9 34.23 2.73 -18.81
CA GLU A 9 34.46 3.68 -17.70
C GLU A 9 34.45 5.16 -18.15
N GLU A 10 34.80 5.44 -19.41
CA GLU A 10 34.89 6.80 -19.94
C GLU A 10 33.54 7.39 -20.38
N ASP A 11 32.47 6.58 -20.45
CA ASP A 11 31.16 7.02 -20.94
C ASP A 11 30.34 7.73 -19.85
N GLY A 12 29.75 8.87 -20.20
CA GLY A 12 28.89 9.65 -19.30
C GLY A 12 27.43 9.19 -19.21
N ILE A 13 26.98 8.31 -20.10
CA ILE A 13 25.59 7.84 -20.19
C ILE A 13 25.59 6.30 -20.17
N ILE A 14 25.47 5.72 -18.98
CA ILE A 14 25.51 4.27 -18.76
C ILE A 14 24.29 3.86 -17.94
N ALA A 15 23.55 2.84 -18.40
CA ALA A 15 22.45 2.25 -17.66
C ALA A 15 22.88 0.96 -16.96
N CYS A 16 22.56 0.82 -15.67
CA CYS A 16 22.74 -0.44 -14.95
C CYS A 16 21.62 -1.43 -15.31
N VAL A 17 21.98 -2.59 -15.85
CA VAL A 17 21.04 -3.66 -16.23
C VAL A 17 21.45 -5.00 -15.60
N GLY A 18 20.53 -5.98 -15.57
CA GLY A 18 20.79 -7.29 -14.97
C GLY A 18 20.99 -7.23 -13.46
N ASN A 19 21.97 -7.97 -12.92
CA ASN A 19 22.21 -8.05 -11.46
C ASN A 19 22.61 -6.71 -10.82
N ASN A 20 23.16 -5.79 -11.61
CA ASN A 20 23.56 -4.46 -11.13
C ASN A 20 22.44 -3.42 -11.35
N GLY A 21 21.36 -3.81 -12.04
CA GLY A 21 20.19 -2.97 -12.27
C GLY A 21 19.07 -3.27 -11.28
N GLY A 22 18.26 -2.25 -10.97
CA GLY A 22 17.02 -2.40 -10.21
C GLY A 22 15.77 -2.54 -11.08
N THR A 23 15.94 -2.78 -12.39
CA THR A 23 14.86 -2.74 -13.39
C THR A 23 13.83 -3.84 -13.15
N THR A 24 12.59 -3.45 -12.97
CA THR A 24 11.42 -4.31 -12.82
C THR A 24 10.60 -4.38 -14.11
N ASP A 25 9.65 -5.33 -14.20
CA ASP A 25 8.68 -5.36 -15.32
C ASP A 25 7.91 -4.04 -15.45
N GLU A 26 7.70 -3.32 -14.34
CA GLU A 26 7.06 -2.00 -14.33
C GLU A 26 7.96 -0.91 -14.93
N ASP A 27 9.25 -0.92 -14.63
CA ASP A 27 10.21 -0.01 -15.26
C ASP A 27 10.28 -0.24 -16.77
N ILE A 28 10.27 -1.52 -17.20
CA ILE A 28 10.24 -1.90 -18.62
C ILE A 28 8.94 -1.41 -19.27
N ARG A 29 7.76 -1.72 -18.68
CA ARG A 29 6.44 -1.24 -19.14
C ARG A 29 6.44 0.27 -19.35
N ASN A 30 6.95 1.01 -18.37
CA ASN A 30 6.99 2.47 -18.37
C ASN A 30 7.98 3.02 -19.39
N GLY A 31 9.09 2.32 -19.63
CA GLY A 31 10.01 2.64 -20.73
C GLY A 31 9.30 2.61 -22.09
N PHE A 32 8.59 1.52 -22.41
CA PHE A 32 7.81 1.42 -23.64
C PHE A 32 6.69 2.48 -23.74
N LYS A 33 5.97 2.72 -22.64
CA LYS A 33 4.96 3.80 -22.56
C LYS A 33 5.58 5.17 -22.86
N ARG A 34 6.72 5.47 -22.25
CA ARG A 34 7.42 6.75 -22.43
C ARG A 34 7.94 6.91 -23.86
N THR A 35 8.38 5.83 -24.50
CA THR A 35 8.78 5.87 -25.91
C THR A 35 7.63 6.28 -26.82
N VAL A 36 6.41 5.77 -26.61
CA VAL A 36 5.22 6.21 -27.37
C VAL A 36 4.99 7.71 -27.23
N GLU A 37 5.08 8.24 -26.02
CA GLU A 37 4.92 9.68 -25.77
C GLU A 37 5.97 10.52 -26.49
N LEU A 38 7.25 10.11 -26.42
CA LEU A 38 8.35 10.83 -27.07
C LEU A 38 8.24 10.81 -28.59
N LEU A 39 7.90 9.66 -29.19
CA LEU A 39 7.76 9.52 -30.64
C LEU A 39 6.52 10.25 -31.17
N THR A 40 5.42 10.25 -30.43
CA THR A 40 4.22 11.02 -30.85
C THR A 40 4.44 12.53 -30.70
N GLU A 41 5.21 12.96 -29.69
CA GLU A 41 5.59 14.36 -29.51
C GLU A 41 6.53 14.87 -30.62
N SER A 42 7.49 14.06 -31.07
CA SER A 42 8.38 14.45 -32.17
C SER A 42 7.63 14.68 -33.49
N LEU A 43 6.60 13.88 -33.78
CA LEU A 43 5.71 14.09 -34.93
C LEU A 43 4.93 15.41 -34.82
N LYS A 44 4.34 15.69 -33.66
CA LYS A 44 3.59 16.94 -33.41
C LYS A 44 4.46 18.19 -33.56
N ASN A 45 5.74 18.08 -33.21
CA ASN A 45 6.72 19.16 -33.32
C ASN A 45 7.32 19.27 -34.73
N GLY A 46 6.93 18.40 -35.68
CA GLY A 46 7.46 18.38 -37.04
C GLY A 46 8.94 17.98 -37.13
N GLN A 47 9.46 17.27 -36.12
CA GLN A 47 10.85 16.81 -36.09
C GLN A 47 11.05 15.51 -36.88
N GLU A 48 9.99 14.73 -37.06
CA GLU A 48 10.00 13.40 -37.67
C GLU A 48 8.78 13.23 -38.59
N VAL A 49 8.78 12.14 -39.38
CA VAL A 49 7.70 11.81 -40.34
C VAL A 49 6.90 10.59 -39.89
N GLU A 50 5.59 10.62 -40.16
CA GLU A 50 4.62 9.63 -39.68
C GLU A 50 4.93 8.22 -40.18
N ASP A 51 5.24 8.10 -41.48
CA ASP A 51 5.53 6.81 -42.13
C ASP A 51 6.77 6.11 -41.53
N LEU A 52 7.73 6.88 -41.01
CA LEU A 52 8.93 6.34 -40.37
C LEU A 52 8.63 5.83 -38.96
N LEU A 53 7.75 6.53 -38.22
CA LEU A 53 7.52 6.26 -36.80
C LEU A 53 6.28 5.44 -36.49
N VAL A 54 5.36 5.24 -37.44
CA VAL A 54 4.10 4.54 -37.17
C VAL A 54 4.31 3.11 -36.65
N TYR A 55 5.24 2.35 -37.23
CA TYR A 55 5.57 0.99 -36.79
C TYR A 55 6.14 0.95 -35.37
N PRO A 56 7.22 1.70 -35.04
CA PRO A 56 7.75 1.70 -33.68
C PRO A 56 6.75 2.26 -32.67
N ILE A 57 5.95 3.30 -32.99
CA ILE A 57 4.91 3.82 -32.10
C ILE A 57 3.92 2.71 -31.71
N VAL A 58 3.36 2.02 -32.71
CA VAL A 58 2.34 0.99 -32.48
C VAL A 58 2.94 -0.20 -31.74
N TYR A 59 4.15 -0.63 -32.11
CA TYR A 59 4.87 -1.70 -31.42
C TYR A 59 5.09 -1.39 -29.93
N ASN A 60 5.60 -0.19 -29.61
CA ASN A 60 5.85 0.21 -28.22
C ASN A 60 4.53 0.28 -27.42
N ALA A 61 3.45 0.80 -28.01
CA ALA A 61 2.13 0.87 -27.37
C ALA A 61 1.61 -0.53 -27.04
N ARG A 62 1.59 -1.40 -28.06
CA ARG A 62 1.15 -2.79 -27.97
C ARG A 62 1.95 -3.58 -26.93
N HIS A 63 3.27 -3.40 -26.89
CA HIS A 63 4.12 -4.10 -25.93
C HIS A 63 3.94 -3.59 -24.50
N SER A 64 3.73 -2.28 -24.30
CA SER A 64 3.39 -1.72 -22.98
C SER A 64 2.07 -2.28 -22.45
N ILE A 65 1.05 -2.45 -23.31
CA ILE A 65 -0.23 -3.10 -22.96
C ILE A 65 -0.02 -4.57 -22.57
N GLU A 66 0.74 -5.34 -23.36
CA GLU A 66 1.07 -6.74 -23.04
C GLU A 66 1.72 -6.87 -21.66
N LEU A 67 2.73 -6.03 -21.37
CA LEU A 67 3.41 -6.01 -20.08
C LEU A 67 2.46 -5.62 -18.94
N SER A 68 1.56 -4.66 -19.17
CA SER A 68 0.54 -4.26 -18.19
C SER A 68 -0.34 -5.44 -17.80
N LEU A 69 -0.85 -6.20 -18.77
CA LEU A 69 -1.66 -7.40 -18.52
C LEU A 69 -0.86 -8.46 -17.77
N LYS A 70 0.39 -8.70 -18.15
CA LYS A 70 1.26 -9.68 -17.46
C LYS A 70 1.52 -9.29 -16.01
N ILE A 71 1.72 -8.01 -15.71
CA ILE A 71 1.86 -7.50 -14.35
C ILE A 71 0.55 -7.72 -13.57
N VAL A 72 -0.58 -7.31 -14.14
CA VAL A 72 -1.91 -7.49 -13.52
C VAL A 72 -2.17 -8.96 -13.18
N ILE A 73 -1.92 -9.90 -14.10
CA ILE A 73 -2.10 -11.34 -13.86
C ILE A 73 -1.23 -11.82 -12.70
N LYS A 74 0.06 -11.45 -12.67
CA LYS A 74 0.98 -11.81 -11.58
C LYS A 74 0.47 -11.30 -10.22
N MET A 75 -0.04 -10.06 -10.19
CA MET A 75 -0.58 -9.45 -8.97
C MET A 75 -1.86 -10.15 -8.51
N LEU A 76 -2.77 -10.48 -9.43
CA LEU A 76 -3.99 -11.26 -9.13
C LEU A 76 -3.66 -12.64 -8.56
N TRP A 77 -2.63 -13.32 -9.07
CA TRP A 77 -2.15 -14.59 -8.51
C TRP A 77 -1.54 -14.42 -7.12
N GLU A 78 -0.81 -13.34 -6.85
CA GLU A 78 -0.33 -13.08 -5.50
C GLU A 78 -1.50 -12.81 -4.53
N ILE A 79 -2.57 -12.14 -4.96
CA ILE A 79 -3.80 -12.02 -4.15
C ILE A 79 -4.41 -13.41 -3.88
N GLU A 80 -4.57 -14.27 -4.89
CA GLU A 80 -5.09 -15.65 -4.74
C GLU A 80 -4.32 -16.45 -3.70
N LYS A 81 -3.00 -16.37 -3.77
CA LYS A 81 -2.09 -17.00 -2.83
C LYS A 81 -2.25 -16.45 -1.42
N LYS A 82 -2.31 -15.13 -1.25
CA LYS A 82 -2.46 -14.48 0.07
C LYS A 82 -3.81 -14.79 0.71
N LYS A 83 -4.86 -14.99 -0.09
CA LYS A 83 -6.18 -15.43 0.37
C LYS A 83 -6.26 -16.93 0.70
N GLY A 84 -5.18 -17.69 0.46
CA GLY A 84 -5.14 -19.13 0.70
C GLY A 84 -5.99 -19.96 -0.27
N ILE A 85 -6.34 -19.39 -1.43
CA ILE A 85 -7.10 -20.04 -2.51
C ILE A 85 -6.16 -20.79 -3.48
N GLY A 86 -4.84 -20.65 -3.28
CA GLY A 86 -3.79 -21.09 -4.19
C GLY A 86 -3.89 -22.54 -4.66
N CYS A 87 -3.30 -22.79 -5.83
CA CYS A 87 -3.28 -24.07 -6.51
C CYS A 87 -1.96 -24.84 -6.25
N SER A 88 -1.89 -26.10 -6.71
CA SER A 88 -0.68 -26.91 -6.58
C SER A 88 0.50 -26.33 -7.39
N ASN A 89 1.71 -26.73 -7.03
CA ASN A 89 2.92 -26.29 -7.73
C ASN A 89 2.92 -26.66 -9.23
N GLU A 90 2.31 -27.78 -9.61
CA GLU A 90 2.19 -28.15 -11.03
C GLU A 90 1.31 -27.14 -11.79
N VAL A 91 0.16 -26.75 -11.20
CA VAL A 91 -0.76 -25.78 -11.80
C VAL A 91 -0.11 -24.40 -11.92
N LEU A 92 0.65 -23.96 -10.90
CA LEU A 92 1.40 -22.70 -10.95
C LEU A 92 2.45 -22.71 -12.07
N THR A 93 3.14 -23.82 -12.28
CA THR A 93 4.15 -23.96 -13.34
C THR A 93 3.49 -23.85 -14.71
N GLU A 94 2.34 -24.50 -14.90
CA GLU A 94 1.60 -24.45 -16.16
C GLU A 94 1.03 -23.06 -16.45
N ARG A 95 0.48 -22.38 -15.43
CA ARG A 95 0.04 -20.98 -15.53
C ARG A 95 1.17 -20.05 -15.96
N LYS A 96 2.36 -20.20 -15.37
CA LYS A 96 3.54 -19.40 -15.75
C LYS A 96 3.96 -19.63 -17.20
N LYS A 97 3.88 -20.86 -17.72
CA LYS A 97 4.14 -21.13 -19.14
C LYS A 97 3.16 -20.41 -20.04
N LYS A 98 1.86 -20.46 -19.72
CA LYS A 98 0.81 -19.77 -20.49
C LYS A 98 0.99 -18.25 -20.49
N LEU A 99 1.51 -17.67 -19.41
CA LEU A 99 1.80 -16.24 -19.32
C LEU A 99 2.87 -15.76 -20.33
N HIS A 100 3.67 -16.66 -20.90
CA HIS A 100 4.68 -16.29 -21.90
C HIS A 100 4.09 -16.01 -23.29
N THR A 101 2.80 -16.23 -23.52
CA THR A 101 2.12 -15.81 -24.76
C THR A 101 2.29 -14.31 -25.01
N HIS A 102 2.25 -13.92 -26.28
CA HIS A 102 2.17 -12.52 -26.69
C HIS A 102 0.72 -12.10 -27.00
N ASN A 103 -0.21 -13.04 -27.07
CA ASN A 103 -1.59 -12.77 -27.47
C ASN A 103 -2.32 -11.93 -26.39
N ILE A 104 -2.66 -10.68 -26.74
CA ILE A 104 -3.31 -9.73 -25.83
C ILE A 104 -4.72 -10.20 -25.43
N GLU A 105 -5.46 -10.85 -26.34
CA GLU A 105 -6.80 -11.38 -26.04
C GLU A 105 -6.72 -12.50 -25.00
N GLU A 106 -5.76 -13.43 -25.15
CA GLU A 106 -5.53 -14.51 -24.18
C GLU A 106 -5.11 -13.96 -22.82
N LEU A 107 -4.21 -12.98 -22.80
CA LEU A 107 -3.77 -12.32 -21.57
C LEU A 107 -4.92 -11.58 -20.89
N TYR A 108 -5.74 -10.86 -21.65
CA TYR A 108 -6.90 -10.16 -21.11
C TYR A 108 -7.90 -11.13 -20.49
N LYS A 109 -8.28 -12.20 -21.21
CA LYS A 109 -9.15 -13.26 -20.69
C LYS A 109 -8.58 -13.87 -19.40
N MET A 110 -7.28 -14.15 -19.38
CA MET A 110 -6.60 -14.67 -18.19
C MET A 110 -6.65 -13.71 -17.01
N ALA A 111 -6.56 -12.39 -17.22
CA ALA A 111 -6.74 -11.40 -16.17
C ALA A 111 -8.21 -11.29 -15.73
N TYR A 112 -9.13 -11.27 -16.68
CA TYR A 112 -10.56 -11.11 -16.48
C TYR A 112 -11.19 -12.29 -15.72
N ASP A 113 -10.73 -13.52 -15.95
CA ASP A 113 -11.15 -14.72 -15.20
C ASP A 113 -10.92 -14.59 -13.68
N TYR A 114 -10.07 -13.66 -13.26
CA TYR A 114 -9.75 -13.36 -11.86
C TYR A 114 -10.42 -12.10 -11.32
N GLU A 115 -11.24 -11.39 -12.10
CA GLU A 115 -11.85 -10.12 -11.67
C GLU A 115 -12.62 -10.27 -10.34
N ASN A 116 -13.23 -11.43 -10.11
CA ASN A 116 -14.08 -11.70 -8.95
C ASN A 116 -13.29 -12.19 -7.72
N ILE A 117 -11.95 -12.20 -7.79
CA ILE A 117 -11.11 -12.55 -6.64
C ILE A 117 -11.26 -11.55 -5.50
N ASP A 118 -11.58 -10.30 -5.80
CA ASP A 118 -11.97 -9.26 -4.86
C ASP A 118 -13.11 -8.45 -5.49
N LYS A 119 -14.22 -8.30 -4.76
CA LYS A 119 -15.43 -7.61 -5.24
C LYS A 119 -15.21 -6.16 -5.70
N ARG A 120 -14.08 -5.55 -5.34
CA ARG A 120 -13.70 -4.18 -5.70
C ARG A 120 -13.03 -4.10 -7.08
N ILE A 121 -12.47 -5.19 -7.59
CA ILE A 121 -11.69 -5.24 -8.84
C ILE A 121 -12.53 -5.04 -10.11
N PRO A 122 -13.75 -5.59 -10.27
CA PRO A 122 -14.44 -5.57 -11.57
C PRO A 122 -14.59 -4.17 -12.19
N SER A 123 -14.84 -3.15 -11.37
CA SER A 123 -14.95 -1.75 -11.85
C SER A 123 -13.70 -1.21 -12.55
N TYR A 124 -12.52 -1.76 -12.27
CA TYR A 124 -11.27 -1.36 -12.92
C TYR A 124 -11.09 -1.96 -14.32
N PHE A 125 -11.78 -3.06 -14.64
CA PHE A 125 -11.74 -3.66 -15.97
C PHE A 125 -12.67 -2.96 -16.98
N GLU A 126 -13.57 -2.10 -16.51
CA GLU A 126 -14.53 -1.39 -17.37
C GLU A 126 -13.82 -0.60 -18.49
N ASN A 127 -14.21 -0.90 -19.73
CA ASN A 127 -13.73 -0.30 -20.98
C ASN A 127 -12.24 -0.51 -21.28
N ILE A 128 -11.53 -1.39 -20.55
CA ILE A 128 -10.15 -1.78 -20.94
C ILE A 128 -10.18 -2.57 -22.25
N GLU A 129 -11.08 -3.56 -22.35
CA GLU A 129 -11.19 -4.44 -23.53
C GLU A 129 -11.45 -3.65 -24.81
N ASP A 130 -12.35 -2.66 -24.75
CA ASP A 130 -12.72 -1.83 -25.90
C ASP A 130 -11.50 -1.25 -26.61
N ILE A 131 -10.50 -0.80 -25.85
CA ILE A 131 -9.28 -0.20 -26.38
C ILE A 131 -8.24 -1.26 -26.78
N ILE A 132 -8.00 -2.27 -25.93
CA ILE A 132 -6.96 -3.26 -26.23
C ILE A 132 -7.35 -4.21 -27.38
N SER A 133 -8.65 -4.34 -27.66
CA SER A 133 -9.17 -5.17 -28.76
C SER A 133 -8.61 -4.75 -30.13
N PHE A 134 -8.16 -3.50 -30.27
CA PHE A 134 -7.51 -3.00 -31.48
C PHE A 134 -6.24 -3.78 -31.83
N TYR A 135 -5.63 -4.46 -30.86
CA TYR A 135 -4.38 -5.20 -31.00
C TYR A 135 -4.58 -6.72 -31.09
N TYR A 136 -5.81 -7.24 -31.04
CA TYR A 136 -6.07 -8.69 -31.01
C TYR A 136 -5.62 -9.41 -32.28
N PHE A 137 -5.53 -8.71 -33.41
CA PHE A 137 -5.04 -9.29 -34.65
C PHE A 137 -3.53 -9.63 -34.65
N ASP A 138 -2.76 -9.05 -33.71
CA ASP A 138 -1.31 -9.22 -33.61
C ASP A 138 -0.93 -10.23 -32.51
N GLU A 139 -1.38 -11.48 -32.68
CA GLU A 139 -1.24 -12.56 -31.71
C GLU A 139 0.22 -12.80 -31.28
N GLU A 140 1.14 -12.80 -32.25
CA GLU A 140 2.57 -13.09 -32.03
C GLU A 140 3.39 -11.83 -31.66
N GLY A 141 2.81 -10.64 -31.82
CA GLY A 141 3.52 -9.39 -31.58
C GLY A 141 4.50 -8.98 -32.69
N ASP A 142 4.26 -9.43 -33.92
CA ASP A 142 5.17 -9.30 -35.05
C ASP A 142 4.68 -8.30 -36.11
N ALA A 143 3.39 -7.96 -36.14
CA ALA A 143 2.78 -7.17 -37.21
C ALA A 143 3.39 -5.78 -37.40
N PHE A 144 3.99 -5.22 -36.34
CA PHE A 144 4.66 -3.92 -36.35
C PHE A 144 6.19 -4.01 -36.21
N LYS A 145 6.76 -5.20 -36.37
CA LYS A 145 8.21 -5.43 -36.45
C LYS A 145 8.67 -5.80 -37.86
N TYR A 146 7.86 -6.60 -38.55
CA TYR A 146 8.19 -7.17 -39.85
C TYR A 146 7.12 -6.81 -40.89
N GLU A 147 7.54 -6.70 -42.15
CA GLU A 147 6.63 -6.43 -43.27
C GLU A 147 5.70 -7.63 -43.55
N LEU A 148 6.28 -8.83 -43.54
CA LEU A 148 5.61 -10.08 -43.89
C LEU A 148 5.46 -10.99 -42.65
N ASN A 149 4.37 -11.75 -42.63
CA ASN A 149 4.17 -12.81 -41.66
C ASN A 149 4.98 -14.08 -42.02
N LYS A 150 4.84 -15.13 -41.20
CA LYS A 150 5.52 -16.42 -41.38
C LYS A 150 5.13 -17.12 -42.70
N GLU A 151 3.98 -16.78 -43.27
CA GLU A 151 3.47 -17.27 -44.56
C GLU A 151 3.81 -16.32 -45.75
N GLU A 152 4.76 -15.40 -45.56
CA GLU A 152 5.21 -14.42 -46.56
C GLU A 152 4.10 -13.49 -47.07
N GLN A 153 3.05 -13.26 -46.28
CA GLN A 153 1.96 -12.33 -46.58
C GLN A 153 2.13 -11.01 -45.83
N PRO A 154 1.86 -9.84 -46.46
CA PRO A 154 1.97 -8.55 -45.77
C PRO A 154 0.98 -8.41 -44.62
N HIS A 155 1.47 -8.10 -43.42
CA HIS A 155 0.64 -8.02 -42.21
C HIS A 155 -0.53 -7.02 -42.34
N MET A 156 -0.25 -5.80 -42.81
CA MET A 156 -1.25 -4.73 -42.89
C MET A 156 -2.34 -5.05 -43.92
N ILE A 157 -1.95 -5.56 -45.10
CA ILE A 157 -2.89 -5.93 -46.16
C ILE A 157 -3.79 -7.08 -45.71
N ASN A 158 -3.20 -8.12 -45.09
CA ASN A 158 -3.95 -9.27 -44.59
C ASN A 158 -5.01 -8.86 -43.54
N ASN A 159 -4.68 -7.90 -42.67
CA ASN A 159 -5.58 -7.37 -41.65
C ASN A 159 -6.47 -6.21 -42.14
N LYS A 160 -6.46 -5.89 -43.44
CA LYS A 160 -7.25 -4.81 -44.06
C LYS A 160 -6.96 -3.42 -43.45
N ILE A 161 -5.74 -3.21 -42.97
CA ILE A 161 -5.26 -1.95 -42.43
C ILE A 161 -4.58 -1.18 -43.56
N SER A 162 -5.06 0.03 -43.83
CA SER A 162 -4.48 0.92 -44.85
C SER A 162 -3.99 2.25 -44.26
N HIS A 163 -4.49 2.65 -43.10
CA HIS A 163 -4.17 3.91 -42.45
C HIS A 163 -4.20 3.71 -40.93
N ILE A 164 -3.34 4.43 -40.22
CA ILE A 164 -3.31 4.48 -38.75
C ILE A 164 -3.36 5.96 -38.34
N SER A 165 -4.37 6.33 -37.55
CA SER A 165 -4.44 7.67 -36.98
C SER A 165 -3.59 7.70 -35.71
N ILE A 166 -2.42 8.35 -35.79
CA ILE A 166 -1.48 8.45 -34.67
C ILE A 166 -2.08 9.25 -33.51
N GLU A 167 -2.83 10.32 -33.80
CA GLU A 167 -3.52 11.12 -32.78
C GLU A 167 -4.55 10.30 -32.00
N LEU A 168 -5.35 9.49 -32.71
CA LEU A 168 -6.33 8.60 -32.09
C LEU A 168 -5.62 7.52 -31.26
N LEU A 169 -4.60 6.89 -31.83
CA LEU A 169 -3.83 5.85 -31.14
C LEU A 169 -3.23 6.39 -29.84
N GLU A 170 -2.61 7.56 -29.87
CA GLU A 170 -2.03 8.18 -28.67
C GLU A 170 -3.09 8.46 -27.60
N ARG A 171 -4.26 8.98 -28.00
CA ARG A 171 -5.36 9.26 -27.08
C ARG A 171 -5.86 8.00 -26.39
N GLU A 172 -6.18 6.97 -27.15
CA GLU A 172 -6.71 5.71 -26.61
C GLU A 172 -5.63 4.98 -25.80
N PHE A 173 -4.38 5.00 -26.25
CA PHE A 173 -3.24 4.45 -25.52
C PHE A 173 -3.06 5.13 -24.15
N LYS A 174 -3.09 6.46 -24.10
CA LYS A 174 -2.98 7.19 -22.83
C LYS A 174 -4.12 6.83 -21.86
N GLU A 175 -5.34 6.69 -22.37
CA GLU A 175 -6.49 6.32 -21.55
C GLU A 175 -6.38 4.89 -20.99
N VAL A 176 -6.03 3.90 -21.83
CA VAL A 176 -5.86 2.52 -21.33
C VAL A 176 -4.68 2.38 -20.38
N MET A 177 -3.58 3.10 -20.62
CA MET A 177 -2.44 3.08 -19.70
C MET A 177 -2.78 3.74 -18.35
N ARG A 178 -3.58 4.81 -18.33
CA ARG A 178 -4.11 5.39 -17.09
C ARG A 178 -4.93 4.37 -16.30
N LYS A 179 -5.80 3.61 -16.98
CA LYS A 179 -6.61 2.54 -16.36
C LYS A 179 -5.73 1.42 -15.81
N PHE A 180 -4.70 1.00 -16.54
CA PHE A 180 -3.74 0.00 -16.03
C PHE A 180 -2.96 0.52 -14.81
N ASP A 181 -2.50 1.77 -14.82
CA ASP A 181 -1.80 2.38 -13.69
C ASP A 181 -2.71 2.41 -12.44
N GLU A 182 -3.99 2.75 -12.59
CA GLU A 182 -5.00 2.73 -11.51
C GLU A 182 -5.26 1.31 -10.98
N LEU A 183 -5.44 0.33 -11.87
CA LEU A 183 -5.65 -1.07 -11.51
C LEU A 183 -4.41 -1.63 -10.77
N ILE A 184 -3.21 -1.41 -11.30
CA ILE A 184 -1.96 -1.90 -10.70
C ILE A 184 -1.78 -1.28 -9.30
N TYR A 185 -1.98 0.03 -9.17
CA TYR A 185 -1.92 0.70 -7.87
C TYR A 185 -2.94 0.12 -6.86
N PHE A 186 -4.16 -0.17 -7.32
CA PHE A 186 -5.18 -0.80 -6.49
C PHE A 186 -4.80 -2.23 -6.08
N LEU A 187 -4.29 -3.04 -7.02
CA LEU A 187 -3.86 -4.41 -6.74
C LEU A 187 -2.70 -4.45 -5.76
N ASP A 188 -1.74 -3.52 -5.82
CA ASP A 188 -0.63 -3.42 -4.87
C ASP A 188 -1.15 -3.16 -3.44
N LYS A 189 -2.12 -2.24 -3.30
CA LYS A 189 -2.82 -2.02 -2.03
C LYS A 189 -3.52 -3.28 -1.53
N CYS A 190 -4.19 -4.03 -2.40
CA CYS A 190 -4.81 -5.30 -2.02
C CYS A 190 -3.76 -6.31 -1.55
N ILE A 191 -2.64 -6.47 -2.25
CA ILE A 191 -1.55 -7.37 -1.85
C ILE A 191 -1.01 -6.98 -0.48
N ALA A 192 -0.79 -5.68 -0.23
CA ALA A 192 -0.36 -5.17 1.06
C ALA A 192 -1.40 -5.46 2.16
N GLU A 193 -2.68 -5.21 1.89
CA GLU A 193 -3.80 -5.48 2.80
C GLU A 193 -3.90 -6.97 3.16
N TYR A 194 -3.92 -7.85 2.16
CA TYR A 194 -4.01 -9.30 2.36
C TYR A 194 -2.76 -9.89 3.03
N SER A 195 -1.61 -9.24 2.87
CA SER A 195 -0.38 -9.63 3.58
C SER A 195 -0.44 -9.39 5.09
N LEU A 196 -1.41 -8.63 5.59
CA LEU A 196 -1.64 -8.45 7.04
C LEU A 196 -2.27 -9.67 7.70
N GLY A 197 -2.88 -10.59 6.92
CA GLY A 197 -3.53 -11.80 7.44
C GLY A 197 -4.87 -11.58 8.14
N THR A 198 -5.36 -10.35 8.25
CA THR A 198 -6.72 -10.04 8.72
C THR A 198 -7.70 -10.09 7.56
N CYS A 199 -7.88 -11.28 6.98
CA CYS A 199 -8.79 -11.53 5.85
C CYS A 199 -9.28 -12.98 5.89
N THR A 200 -10.36 -13.27 5.18
CA THR A 200 -10.77 -14.65 4.87
C THR A 200 -10.69 -14.89 3.36
N LYS A 201 -11.06 -16.09 2.91
CA LYS A 201 -11.17 -16.39 1.47
C LYS A 201 -12.15 -15.46 0.73
N SER A 202 -13.18 -14.95 1.40
CA SER A 202 -14.20 -14.08 0.76
C SER A 202 -14.20 -12.65 1.29
N LEU A 203 -13.65 -12.41 2.50
CA LEU A 203 -13.71 -11.11 3.17
C LEU A 203 -12.36 -10.39 3.13
N SER A 204 -12.36 -9.15 2.64
CA SER A 204 -11.25 -8.20 2.77
C SER A 204 -11.07 -7.76 4.23
N ARG A 205 -9.96 -7.07 4.53
CA ARG A 205 -9.76 -6.49 5.87
C ARG A 205 -10.84 -5.46 6.19
N SER A 206 -11.25 -4.67 5.19
CA SER A 206 -12.34 -3.69 5.33
C SER A 206 -13.66 -4.37 5.67
N ASP A 207 -13.98 -5.50 5.02
CA ASP A 207 -15.20 -6.23 5.33
C ASP A 207 -15.21 -6.75 6.78
N ILE A 208 -14.07 -7.27 7.25
CA ILE A 208 -13.94 -7.71 8.65
C ILE A 208 -14.09 -6.54 9.62
N GLN A 209 -13.55 -5.37 9.28
CA GLN A 209 -13.75 -4.15 10.06
C GLN A 209 -15.23 -3.76 10.14
N ASP A 210 -15.94 -3.76 9.01
CA ASP A 210 -17.36 -3.39 8.97
C ASP A 210 -18.23 -4.40 9.74
N ILE A 211 -17.91 -5.69 9.63
CA ILE A 211 -18.53 -6.74 10.46
C ILE A 211 -18.27 -6.45 11.94
N SER A 212 -17.04 -6.10 12.34
CA SER A 212 -16.70 -5.85 13.74
C SER A 212 -17.51 -4.70 14.35
N LYS A 213 -17.79 -3.64 13.58
CA LYS A 213 -18.58 -2.48 14.02
C LYS A 213 -20.08 -2.79 14.17
N ARG A 214 -20.57 -3.83 13.49
CA ARG A 214 -21.98 -4.24 13.51
C ARG A 214 -22.30 -5.25 14.60
N LEU A 215 -21.30 -6.02 15.03
CA LEU A 215 -21.47 -6.99 16.11
C LEU A 215 -21.75 -6.24 17.42
N PRO A 216 -22.69 -6.73 18.25
CA PRO A 216 -22.89 -6.18 19.58
C PRO A 216 -21.70 -6.52 20.48
N ASP A 217 -21.64 -5.89 21.65
CA ASP A 217 -20.68 -6.24 22.70
C ASP A 217 -20.72 -7.74 22.99
N TYR A 218 -19.54 -8.31 23.26
CA TYR A 218 -19.36 -9.75 23.43
C TYR A 218 -20.29 -10.36 24.50
N GLU A 219 -20.60 -9.60 25.55
CA GLU A 219 -21.52 -10.00 26.63
C GLU A 219 -22.96 -10.22 26.13
N GLU A 220 -23.38 -9.54 25.05
CA GLU A 220 -24.71 -9.68 24.46
C GLU A 220 -24.83 -10.88 23.50
N TRP A 221 -23.77 -11.66 23.27
CA TRP A 221 -23.76 -12.69 22.23
C TRP A 221 -24.66 -13.89 22.54
N LYS A 222 -25.09 -14.05 23.80
CA LYS A 222 -26.07 -15.06 24.23
C LYS A 222 -27.52 -14.64 23.92
N THR A 223 -27.74 -13.41 23.46
CA THR A 223 -29.08 -12.85 23.23
C THR A 223 -29.60 -13.14 21.81
N LYS A 224 -30.91 -12.92 21.61
CA LYS A 224 -31.54 -13.02 20.27
C LYS A 224 -30.96 -12.00 19.28
N LYS A 225 -30.59 -10.81 19.76
CA LYS A 225 -30.00 -9.73 18.96
C LYS A 225 -28.76 -10.18 18.18
N PHE A 226 -27.85 -10.92 18.82
CA PHE A 226 -26.69 -11.47 18.13
C PHE A 226 -27.06 -12.46 17.03
N LYS A 227 -28.06 -13.33 17.26
CA LYS A 227 -28.50 -14.31 16.26
C LYS A 227 -29.09 -13.63 15.02
N GLU A 228 -29.85 -12.56 15.22
CA GLU A 228 -30.43 -11.74 14.13
C GLU A 228 -29.32 -11.05 13.31
N ILE A 229 -28.41 -10.33 13.98
CA ILE A 229 -27.28 -9.64 13.33
C ILE A 229 -26.38 -10.63 12.60
N LYS A 230 -26.07 -11.78 13.22
CA LYS A 230 -25.28 -12.85 12.60
C LYS A 230 -25.93 -13.34 11.30
N ASN A 231 -27.24 -13.54 11.29
CA ASN A 231 -27.95 -14.01 10.10
C ASN A 231 -27.96 -12.94 9.00
N GLN A 232 -28.15 -11.67 9.35
CA GLN A 232 -28.08 -10.55 8.39
C GLN A 232 -26.69 -10.46 7.75
N ILE A 233 -25.62 -10.47 8.55
CA ILE A 233 -24.24 -10.43 8.05
C ILE A 233 -23.95 -11.61 7.12
N LYS A 234 -24.37 -12.82 7.51
CA LYS A 234 -24.18 -14.00 6.66
C LYS A 234 -24.91 -13.91 5.33
N GLN A 235 -26.11 -13.31 5.29
CA GLN A 235 -26.87 -13.12 4.06
C GLN A 235 -26.19 -12.10 3.15
N GLU A 236 -25.83 -10.93 3.70
CA GLU A 236 -25.26 -9.81 2.96
C GLU A 236 -23.88 -10.12 2.35
N TYR A 237 -23.03 -10.83 3.09
CA TYR A 237 -21.69 -11.22 2.64
C TYR A 237 -21.64 -12.64 2.06
N HIS A 238 -22.79 -13.30 1.87
CA HIS A 238 -22.91 -14.66 1.35
C HIS A 238 -22.05 -15.70 2.10
N LEU A 239 -21.99 -15.62 3.43
CA LEU A 239 -21.07 -16.40 4.26
C LEU A 239 -21.67 -17.71 4.78
N GLY A 240 -20.84 -18.76 4.72
CA GLY A 240 -21.05 -19.99 5.48
C GLY A 240 -20.84 -19.79 7.00
N SER A 241 -21.36 -20.70 7.81
CA SER A 241 -21.20 -20.63 9.28
C SER A 241 -19.73 -20.74 9.73
N LYS A 242 -18.92 -21.51 9.02
CA LYS A 242 -17.48 -21.66 9.29
C LYS A 242 -16.74 -20.34 9.06
N GLU A 243 -16.87 -19.77 7.87
CA GLU A 243 -16.18 -18.53 7.50
C GLU A 243 -16.60 -17.34 8.36
N PHE A 244 -17.88 -17.23 8.74
CA PHE A 244 -18.31 -16.23 9.73
C PHE A 244 -17.57 -16.41 11.07
N SER A 245 -17.38 -17.65 11.51
CA SER A 245 -16.66 -17.94 12.76
C SER A 245 -15.16 -17.60 12.63
N ASP A 246 -14.57 -17.86 11.47
CA ASP A 246 -13.18 -17.47 11.16
C ASP A 246 -13.02 -15.95 11.19
N ALA A 247 -13.95 -15.20 10.58
CA ALA A 247 -13.98 -13.74 10.63
C ALA A 247 -14.09 -13.22 12.07
N VAL A 248 -15.00 -13.80 12.87
CA VAL A 248 -15.13 -13.47 14.30
C VAL A 248 -13.84 -13.75 15.07
N ASN A 249 -13.14 -14.84 14.77
CA ASN A 249 -11.85 -15.15 15.41
C ASN A 249 -10.78 -14.12 15.05
N LEU A 250 -10.76 -13.62 13.81
CA LEU A 250 -9.87 -12.53 13.40
C LEU A 250 -10.20 -11.23 14.13
N ILE A 251 -11.48 -10.87 14.25
CA ILE A 251 -11.95 -9.70 15.01
C ILE A 251 -11.47 -9.76 16.46
N LYS A 252 -11.64 -10.92 17.12
CA LYS A 252 -11.21 -11.10 18.51
C LYS A 252 -9.70 -11.01 18.72
N LYS A 253 -8.89 -11.34 17.70
CA LYS A 253 -7.42 -11.29 17.77
C LYS A 253 -6.87 -9.91 17.45
N ASN A 254 -7.49 -9.19 16.52
CA ASN A 254 -7.08 -7.86 16.09
C ASN A 254 -7.45 -6.81 17.15
N ARG A 255 -6.48 -6.05 17.67
CA ARG A 255 -6.70 -5.12 18.80
C ARG A 255 -7.70 -4.00 18.48
N LEU A 256 -7.68 -3.47 17.25
CA LEU A 256 -8.61 -2.42 16.84
C LEU A 256 -10.03 -2.96 16.62
N PHE A 257 -10.16 -4.18 16.12
CA PHE A 257 -11.49 -4.74 15.84
C PHE A 257 -12.11 -5.34 17.10
N SER A 258 -11.30 -5.85 18.03
CA SER A 258 -11.79 -6.43 19.28
C SER A 258 -12.40 -5.38 20.22
N THR A 259 -11.95 -4.12 20.14
CA THR A 259 -12.58 -3.02 20.88
C THR A 259 -14.01 -2.74 20.45
N ASN A 260 -14.35 -2.98 19.18
CA ASN A 260 -15.72 -2.77 18.68
C ASN A 260 -16.73 -3.75 19.29
N ILE A 261 -16.27 -4.84 19.89
CA ILE A 261 -17.08 -5.84 20.59
C ILE A 261 -16.84 -5.83 22.11
N GLY A 262 -16.27 -4.75 22.64
CA GLY A 262 -16.00 -4.59 24.08
C GLY A 262 -14.87 -5.48 24.63
N CYS A 263 -14.05 -6.08 23.76
CA CYS A 263 -12.96 -6.99 24.13
C CYS A 263 -11.60 -6.31 23.90
N GLU A 264 -11.33 -5.20 24.60
CA GLU A 264 -10.03 -4.52 24.51
C GLU A 264 -8.87 -5.47 24.81
N ARG A 265 -7.80 -5.37 24.00
CA ARG A 265 -6.56 -6.13 24.17
C ARG A 265 -5.42 -5.17 24.45
N ILE A 266 -5.12 -4.97 25.73
CA ILE A 266 -4.08 -4.05 26.19
C ILE A 266 -2.71 -4.44 25.62
N PHE A 267 -1.96 -3.44 25.14
CA PHE A 267 -0.62 -3.57 24.60
C PHE A 267 0.39 -2.82 25.48
N GLY A 268 1.37 -3.55 26.02
CA GLY A 268 2.31 -3.00 26.99
C GLY A 268 1.73 -2.99 28.42
N THR A 269 2.49 -2.39 29.33
CA THR A 269 2.15 -2.33 30.77
C THR A 269 2.30 -0.91 31.30
N ILE A 270 1.69 0.06 30.62
CA ILE A 270 1.69 1.45 31.08
C ILE A 270 0.75 1.57 32.28
N THR A 271 1.25 2.10 33.40
CA THR A 271 0.41 2.40 34.57
C THR A 271 -0.28 3.76 34.43
N GLU A 272 -1.42 3.93 35.11
CA GLU A 272 -2.10 5.23 35.16
C GLU A 272 -1.21 6.33 35.74
N ASN A 273 -0.33 5.99 36.70
CA ASN A 273 0.61 6.93 37.28
C ASN A 273 1.65 7.40 36.25
N GLU A 274 2.20 6.49 35.44
CA GLU A 274 3.14 6.87 34.37
C GLU A 274 2.48 7.74 33.30
N LEU A 275 1.20 7.50 32.97
CA LEU A 275 0.46 8.40 32.07
C LEU A 275 0.27 9.81 32.66
N LYS A 276 0.05 9.91 33.98
CA LYS A 276 -0.02 11.21 34.69
C LYS A 276 1.31 11.94 34.68
N GLU A 277 2.41 11.23 34.94
CA GLU A 277 3.76 11.79 34.86
C GLU A 277 4.11 12.22 33.42
N TYR A 278 3.69 11.44 32.42
CA TYR A 278 3.83 11.82 31.01
C TYR A 278 3.01 13.07 30.64
N ALA A 279 1.76 13.18 31.09
CA ALA A 279 0.93 14.38 30.89
C ALA A 279 1.58 15.63 31.54
N SER A 280 2.12 15.48 32.75
CA SER A 280 2.84 16.54 33.46
C SER A 280 4.09 17.00 32.69
N LEU A 281 4.85 16.05 32.13
CA LEU A 281 6.00 16.34 31.27
C LEU A 281 5.59 17.15 30.03
N VAL A 282 4.52 16.74 29.35
CA VAL A 282 4.01 17.45 28.15
C VAL A 282 3.60 18.88 28.50
N LYS A 283 2.88 19.08 29.61
CA LYS A 283 2.50 20.41 30.11
C LYS A 283 3.72 21.29 30.36
N TYR A 284 4.69 20.79 31.13
CA TYR A 284 5.89 21.56 31.49
C TYR A 284 6.61 22.09 30.24
N TYR A 285 6.79 21.23 29.22
CA TYR A 285 7.46 21.64 27.99
C TYR A 285 6.59 22.53 27.11
N TRP A 286 5.29 22.30 27.06
CA TRP A 286 4.37 23.20 26.36
C TRP A 286 4.37 24.62 26.93
N GLU A 287 4.35 24.77 28.25
CA GLU A 287 4.44 26.07 28.92
C GLU A 287 5.81 26.72 28.69
N LYS A 288 6.88 25.93 28.79
CA LYS A 288 8.25 26.41 28.53
C LYS A 288 8.44 26.92 27.09
N ASP A 289 7.89 26.22 26.10
CA ASP A 289 8.01 26.62 24.70
C ASP A 289 7.22 27.90 24.40
N LYS A 290 6.04 28.09 25.00
CA LYS A 290 5.30 29.38 24.93
C LYS A 290 6.11 30.56 25.47
N VAL A 291 6.87 30.36 26.55
CA VAL A 291 7.70 31.41 27.13
C VAL A 291 8.86 31.77 26.19
N ARG A 292 9.44 30.77 25.52
CA ARG A 292 10.54 30.97 24.55
C ARG A 292 10.11 31.67 23.27
N GLU A 293 8.90 31.43 22.76
CA GLU A 293 8.36 32.16 21.60
C GLU A 293 8.24 33.69 21.87
N ASN A 294 8.15 34.09 23.13
CA ASN A 294 8.00 35.49 23.54
C ASN A 294 9.33 36.20 23.88
N LEU A 295 10.48 35.54 23.72
CA LEU A 295 11.80 36.08 24.08
C LEU A 295 12.79 35.95 22.91
N VAL A 296 13.51 37.05 22.60
CA VAL A 296 14.67 37.02 21.70
C VAL A 296 15.81 36.30 22.44
N MET A 297 16.13 35.07 22.06
CA MET A 297 17.13 34.27 22.78
C MET A 297 18.57 34.70 22.48
N GLU A 298 19.33 34.97 23.55
CA GLU A 298 20.78 34.70 23.58
C GLU A 298 20.99 33.19 23.48
N TRP A 299 21.78 32.77 22.50
CA TRP A 299 22.20 31.38 22.37
C TRP A 299 23.19 31.05 23.50
N ASP A 300 23.01 29.89 24.14
CA ASP A 300 23.97 29.24 25.07
C ASP A 300 24.00 29.68 26.54
N ASN A 301 22.85 29.70 27.23
CA ASN A 301 22.83 29.68 28.70
C ASN A 301 23.05 28.25 29.26
N LEU A 302 24.30 27.92 29.60
CA LEU A 302 24.70 26.66 30.25
C LEU A 302 23.86 26.29 31.48
N VAL A 303 23.40 27.28 32.27
CA VAL A 303 22.57 27.05 33.46
C VAL A 303 21.19 26.52 33.06
N GLU A 304 20.61 27.05 31.99
CA GLU A 304 19.31 26.59 31.49
C GLU A 304 19.40 25.17 30.91
N ILE A 305 20.51 24.85 30.24
CA ILE A 305 20.80 23.50 29.72
C ILE A 305 20.91 22.50 30.88
N GLN A 306 21.64 22.85 31.94
CA GLN A 306 21.80 22.00 33.13
C GLN A 306 20.46 21.81 33.87
N GLN A 307 19.66 22.86 34.01
CA GLN A 307 18.34 22.79 34.64
C GLN A 307 17.40 21.88 33.84
N ASN A 308 17.37 22.01 32.50
CA ASN A 308 16.61 21.11 31.64
C ASN A 308 17.07 19.65 31.78
N ALA A 309 18.38 19.40 31.81
CA ALA A 309 18.91 18.06 31.98
C ALA A 309 18.55 17.44 33.34
N ARG A 310 18.41 18.27 34.39
CA ARG A 310 17.93 17.82 35.71
C ARG A 310 16.45 17.46 35.67
N VAL A 311 15.61 18.32 35.10
CA VAL A 311 14.16 18.06 34.96
C VAL A 311 13.92 16.78 34.15
N LEU A 312 14.64 16.59 33.04
CA LEU A 312 14.53 15.37 32.24
C LEU A 312 14.87 14.12 33.06
N ARG A 313 15.95 14.15 33.86
CA ARG A 313 16.33 13.02 34.73
C ARG A 313 15.30 12.73 35.81
N GLU A 314 14.63 13.75 36.33
CA GLU A 314 13.55 13.56 37.29
C GLU A 314 12.38 12.80 36.66
N TYR A 315 11.93 13.19 35.46
CA TYR A 315 10.87 12.45 34.76
C TYR A 315 11.31 11.03 34.35
N LEU A 316 12.57 10.83 33.94
CA LEU A 316 13.11 9.50 33.65
C LEU A 316 13.06 8.55 34.87
N SER A 317 13.18 9.09 36.09
CA SER A 317 13.04 8.26 37.30
C SER A 317 11.60 7.82 37.59
N ARG A 318 10.61 8.42 36.91
CA ARG A 318 9.17 8.20 37.17
C ARG A 318 8.43 7.50 36.02
N ILE A 319 9.03 7.43 34.84
CA ILE A 319 8.48 6.78 33.65
C ILE A 319 9.43 5.67 33.24
N SER A 320 8.96 4.43 33.19
CA SER A 320 9.80 3.30 32.77
C SER A 320 10.20 3.40 31.30
N ILE A 321 11.33 2.77 30.95
CA ILE A 321 11.80 2.67 29.57
C ILE A 321 10.81 1.88 28.69
N GLU A 322 10.11 0.90 29.27
CA GLU A 322 9.03 0.16 28.63
C GLU A 322 7.85 1.08 28.27
N THR A 323 7.45 1.97 29.18
CA THR A 323 6.43 2.99 28.91
C THR A 323 6.88 3.95 27.83
N LEU A 324 8.11 4.47 27.90
CA LEU A 324 8.65 5.35 26.85
C LEU A 324 8.65 4.66 25.49
N SER A 325 9.02 3.38 25.44
CA SER A 325 9.03 2.57 24.22
C SER A 325 7.63 2.35 23.67
N THR A 326 6.66 2.12 24.56
CA THR A 326 5.25 1.93 24.18
C THR A 326 4.63 3.24 23.68
N LEU A 327 4.90 4.37 24.32
CA LEU A 327 4.46 5.70 23.87
C LEU A 327 5.08 6.06 22.51
N LEU A 328 6.37 5.75 22.31
CA LEU A 328 7.04 5.96 21.03
C LEU A 328 6.44 5.06 19.94
N CYS A 329 6.07 3.83 20.28
CA CYS A 329 5.37 2.93 19.38
C CYS A 329 4.01 3.51 18.98
N PHE A 330 3.18 3.97 19.93
CA PHE A 330 1.92 4.63 19.59
C PHE A 330 2.12 5.89 18.75
N TYR A 331 3.15 6.69 19.02
CA TYR A 331 3.51 7.82 18.16
C TYR A 331 3.76 7.37 16.72
N ASP A 332 4.61 6.37 16.48
CA ASP A 332 4.94 5.91 15.13
C ASP A 332 3.70 5.28 14.44
N MET A 333 2.87 4.55 15.18
CA MET A 333 1.60 4.00 14.69
C MET A 333 0.62 5.10 14.25
N GLY A 334 0.45 6.14 15.08
CA GLY A 334 -0.47 7.25 14.80
C GLY A 334 0.05 8.23 13.76
N ASN A 335 1.36 8.48 13.73
CA ASN A 335 1.99 9.38 12.76
C ASN A 335 2.10 8.74 11.36
N GLY A 336 2.43 7.45 11.28
CA GLY A 336 2.59 6.73 10.02
C GLY A 336 1.28 6.15 9.45
N GLY A 337 0.19 6.13 10.24
CA GLY A 337 -1.05 5.47 9.84
C GLY A 337 -0.88 3.96 9.62
N LEU A 338 0.05 3.33 10.35
CA LEU A 338 0.40 1.93 10.15
C LEU A 338 -0.77 1.01 10.53
N PRO A 339 -1.02 -0.10 9.79
CA PRO A 339 -2.04 -1.06 10.18
C PRO A 339 -1.74 -1.63 11.58
N VAL A 340 -2.76 -1.78 12.43
CA VAL A 340 -2.60 -2.29 13.81
C VAL A 340 -1.88 -3.65 13.89
N GLU A 341 -1.93 -4.45 12.84
CA GLU A 341 -1.20 -5.71 12.69
C GLU A 341 0.33 -5.55 12.72
N LYS A 342 0.85 -4.33 12.53
CA LYS A 342 2.27 -4.00 12.61
C LYS A 342 2.72 -3.53 13.99
N LEU A 343 1.83 -3.44 14.97
CA LEU A 343 2.12 -2.91 16.31
C LEU A 343 3.29 -3.64 16.98
N GLU A 344 3.24 -4.97 17.06
CA GLU A 344 4.30 -5.77 17.66
C GLU A 344 5.65 -5.57 16.96
N SER A 345 5.71 -5.69 15.63
CA SER A 345 6.95 -5.52 14.88
C SER A 345 7.52 -4.10 15.01
N THR A 346 6.66 -3.09 15.16
CA THR A 346 7.08 -1.69 15.35
C THR A 346 7.68 -1.51 16.74
N TYR A 347 7.06 -2.09 17.76
CA TYR A 347 7.60 -2.08 19.12
C TYR A 347 8.93 -2.84 19.22
N GLU A 348 9.02 -4.03 18.62
CA GLU A 348 10.26 -4.82 18.56
C GLU A 348 11.38 -4.03 17.89
N TYR A 349 11.10 -3.33 16.79
CA TYR A 349 12.07 -2.45 16.14
C TYR A 349 12.56 -1.34 17.08
N ILE A 350 11.65 -0.70 17.82
CA ILE A 350 11.98 0.37 18.78
C ILE A 350 12.88 -0.16 19.89
N VAL A 351 12.53 -1.30 20.50
CA VAL A 351 13.32 -1.91 21.56
C VAL A 351 14.69 -2.35 21.05
N ASN A 352 14.76 -3.01 19.89
CA ASN A 352 16.01 -3.47 19.30
C ASN A 352 16.93 -2.33 18.87
N SER A 353 16.36 -1.17 18.53
CA SER A 353 17.14 0.04 18.21
C SER A 353 17.85 0.62 19.43
N SER A 354 17.50 0.18 20.64
CA SER A 354 18.15 0.60 21.90
C SER A 354 18.26 2.12 22.03
N PHE A 355 17.18 2.83 21.71
CA PHE A 355 17.14 4.28 21.80
C PHE A 355 17.47 4.75 23.22
N ASP A 356 18.31 5.78 23.32
CA ASP A 356 18.61 6.43 24.58
C ASP A 356 17.36 7.10 25.18
N GLU A 357 17.17 7.00 26.50
CA GLU A 357 15.95 7.49 27.16
C GLU A 357 15.78 9.00 27.04
N ILE A 358 16.89 9.75 27.06
CA ILE A 358 16.88 11.22 26.89
C ILE A 358 16.44 11.55 25.47
N TYR A 359 16.92 10.80 24.47
CA TYR A 359 16.46 10.95 23.09
C TYR A 359 14.94 10.70 22.98
N MET A 360 14.43 9.63 23.58
CA MET A 360 13.00 9.30 23.53
C MET A 360 12.14 10.40 24.16
N ILE A 361 12.48 10.88 25.36
CA ILE A 361 11.75 11.99 25.99
C ILE A 361 11.81 13.27 25.15
N ARG A 362 12.96 13.59 24.54
CA ARG A 362 13.07 14.78 23.67
C ARG A 362 12.07 14.76 22.52
N LYS A 363 11.76 13.57 21.99
CA LYS A 363 10.72 13.36 20.97
C LYS A 363 9.32 13.40 21.61
N LEU A 364 9.08 12.63 22.67
CA LEU A 364 7.76 12.41 23.27
C LEU A 364 7.15 13.62 23.98
N LYS A 365 7.97 14.55 24.49
CA LYS A 365 7.52 15.69 25.29
C LYS A 365 6.71 16.75 24.53
N GLN A 366 6.73 16.73 23.20
CA GLN A 366 6.10 17.77 22.39
C GLN A 366 4.58 17.60 22.35
N LYS A 367 3.84 18.72 22.39
CA LYS A 367 2.37 18.71 22.41
C LYS A 367 1.76 18.02 21.17
N ASN A 368 2.26 18.33 19.98
CA ASN A 368 1.85 17.70 18.72
C ASN A 368 2.15 16.18 18.71
N VAL A 369 3.27 15.77 19.30
CA VAL A 369 3.63 14.34 19.46
C VAL A 369 2.65 13.65 20.40
N CYS A 370 2.25 14.29 21.50
CA CYS A 370 1.22 13.77 22.41
C CYS A 370 -0.12 13.54 21.70
N SER A 371 -0.56 14.47 20.85
CA SER A 371 -1.76 14.30 20.01
C SER A 371 -1.64 13.07 19.09
N ARG A 372 -0.50 12.88 18.42
CA ARG A 372 -0.24 11.69 17.59
C ARG A 372 -0.21 10.38 18.39
N ILE A 373 0.24 10.41 19.64
CA ILE A 373 0.21 9.24 20.53
C ILE A 373 -1.21 8.87 20.88
N ILE A 374 -2.09 9.83 21.16
CA ILE A 374 -3.52 9.59 21.41
C ILE A 374 -4.17 8.97 20.17
N ASP A 375 -3.89 9.50 18.98
CA ASP A 375 -4.36 8.91 17.73
C ASP A 375 -3.82 7.47 17.54
N GLY A 376 -2.56 7.23 17.88
CA GLY A 376 -1.96 5.91 17.88
C GLY A 376 -2.62 4.94 18.85
N MET A 377 -2.89 5.36 20.09
CA MET A 377 -3.65 4.57 21.08
C MET A 377 -5.02 4.19 20.53
N ARG A 378 -5.76 5.15 19.96
CA ARG A 378 -7.06 4.90 19.33
C ARG A 378 -6.95 3.92 18.17
N TRP A 379 -5.98 4.12 17.28
CA TRP A 379 -5.74 3.28 16.11
C TRP A 379 -5.31 1.85 16.46
N CYS A 380 -4.67 1.69 17.62
CA CYS A 380 -4.26 0.41 18.17
C CYS A 380 -5.32 -0.24 19.09
N GLY A 381 -6.51 0.35 19.21
CA GLY A 381 -7.59 -0.15 20.07
C GLY A 381 -7.24 -0.11 21.56
N GLN A 382 -6.51 0.91 22.01
CA GLN A 382 -6.09 1.12 23.39
C GLN A 382 -6.96 2.19 24.07
N VAL A 383 -8.26 1.91 24.16
CA VAL A 383 -9.29 2.81 24.69
C VAL A 383 -9.04 3.14 26.17
N THR A 384 -8.51 2.21 26.95
CA THR A 384 -8.18 2.44 28.36
C THR A 384 -7.06 3.48 28.50
N TYR A 385 -5.95 3.30 27.76
CA TYR A 385 -4.85 4.25 27.78
C TYR A 385 -5.23 5.61 27.18
N GLU A 386 -5.98 5.62 26.09
CA GLU A 386 -6.50 6.85 25.48
C GLU A 386 -7.28 7.68 26.53
N LYS A 387 -8.24 7.06 27.21
CA LYS A 387 -9.08 7.73 28.21
C LYS A 387 -8.28 8.21 29.42
N GLN A 388 -7.36 7.38 29.93
CA GLN A 388 -6.53 7.73 31.08
C GLN A 388 -5.61 8.92 30.76
N LEU A 389 -4.95 8.90 29.59
CA LEU A 389 -4.08 9.99 29.16
C LEU A 389 -4.88 11.28 28.90
N GLN A 390 -6.02 11.21 28.21
CA GLN A 390 -6.90 12.37 28.00
C GLN A 390 -7.38 12.97 29.32
N THR A 391 -7.73 12.12 30.30
CA THR A 391 -8.15 12.58 31.63
C THR A 391 -7.00 13.28 32.35
N ALA A 392 -5.80 12.68 32.37
CA ALA A 392 -4.62 13.26 32.99
C ALA A 392 -4.24 14.61 32.35
N LEU A 393 -4.28 14.73 31.02
CA LEU A 393 -4.00 15.99 30.32
C LEU A 393 -5.01 17.08 30.67
N LYS A 394 -6.29 16.71 30.79
CA LYS A 394 -7.36 17.62 31.20
C LYS A 394 -7.17 18.10 32.63
N GLU A 395 -6.80 17.21 33.56
CA GLU A 395 -6.46 17.56 34.95
C GLU A 395 -5.26 18.51 35.01
N GLU A 396 -4.29 18.32 34.11
CA GLU A 396 -3.12 19.20 33.95
C GLU A 396 -3.44 20.53 33.25
N GLY A 397 -4.62 20.71 32.66
CA GLY A 397 -5.00 21.93 31.92
C GLY A 397 -4.37 22.03 30.53
N VAL A 398 -3.98 20.90 29.94
CA VAL A 398 -3.48 20.80 28.56
C VAL A 398 -4.65 20.48 27.63
N ASP A 399 -5.03 21.45 26.80
CA ASP A 399 -6.03 21.27 25.74
C ASP A 399 -5.32 20.83 24.44
N LEU A 400 -5.64 19.65 23.90
CA LEU A 400 -4.96 19.05 22.75
C LEU A 400 -5.68 19.26 21.43
#